data_AF-A0A528CGB9-F1
#
_entry.id   AF-A0A528CGB9-F1
#
_cell.length_a   1.000
_cell.length_b   1.000
_cell.length_c   1.000
_cell.angle_alpha   90.00
_cell.angle_beta   90.00
_cell.angle_gamma   90.00
#
_symmetry.space_group_name_H-M   'P 1'
#
loop_
_entity.id
_entity.type
_entity.pdbx_description
1 polymer ?
#
loop_
_entity_poly.entity_id
_entity_poly.type
_entity_poly.pdbx_seq_one_letter_code
_entity_poly.pdbx_strand_id
1 'polypeptide(L)' 'AGEFDLSVGAVFGLAPVVVMLLVQNGGFDIGIALLAGLVLCIAIGAINGLIVTKIGISSFLVTLSMLLVVRGA' A
#
# COMPACT_ATOMS: atom_id res chain seq x y z
N ALA A 1 -2.65 -18.71 -13.66
CA ALA A 1 -2.72 -19.16 -12.26
C ALA A 1 -1.49 -18.63 -11.54
N GLY A 2 -1.72 -17.82 -10.50
CA GLY A 2 -0.71 -17.42 -9.51
C GLY A 2 0.25 -16.31 -9.90
N GLU A 3 -0.22 -15.09 -10.15
CA GLU A 3 0.64 -13.93 -9.92
C GLU A 3 0.92 -13.86 -8.40
N PHE A 4 2.20 -13.90 -8.03
CA PHE A 4 2.61 -13.85 -6.64
C PHE A 4 2.71 -12.39 -6.18
N ASP A 5 1.69 -11.93 -5.45
CA ASP A 5 1.60 -10.57 -4.93
C ASP A 5 2.11 -10.52 -3.48
N LEU A 6 3.31 -9.97 -3.30
CA LEU A 6 3.91 -9.74 -1.98
C LEU A 6 3.41 -8.47 -1.29
N SER A 7 2.75 -7.58 -2.03
CA SER A 7 2.36 -6.26 -1.55
C SER A 7 1.14 -6.32 -0.63
N VAL A 8 0.26 -7.31 -0.78
CA VAL A 8 -0.95 -7.46 0.07
C VAL A 8 -0.60 -7.49 1.56
N GLY A 9 0.39 -8.31 1.94
CA GLY A 9 0.83 -8.39 3.35
C GLY A 9 1.48 -7.09 3.83
N ALA A 10 2.27 -6.43 2.98
CA ALA A 10 2.93 -5.17 3.31
C ALA A 10 1.91 -4.02 3.48
N VAL A 11 0.94 -3.89 2.57
CA VAL A 11 -0.11 -2.88 2.60
C VAL A 11 -1.05 -3.12 3.79
N PHE A 12 -1.38 -4.37 4.09
CA PHE A 12 -2.17 -4.73 5.28
C PHE A 12 -1.48 -4.31 6.58
N GLY A 13 -0.15 -4.49 6.68
CA GLY A 13 0.62 -4.03 7.84
C GLY A 13 0.76 -2.51 7.92
N LEU A 14 0.92 -1.83 6.78
CA LEU A 14 1.09 -0.38 6.71
C LEU A 14 -0.20 0.38 7.08
N ALA A 15 -1.37 -0.11 6.64
CA ALA A 15 -2.65 0.57 6.81
C ALA A 15 -2.96 1.01 8.27
N PRO A 16 -2.94 0.13 9.29
CA PRO A 16 -3.22 0.52 10.67
C PRO A 16 -2.15 1.45 11.25
N VAL A 17 -0.89 1.32 10.83
CA VAL A 17 0.22 2.19 11.27
C VAL A 17 -0.03 3.62 10.81
N VAL A 18 -0.38 3.82 9.53
CA VAL A 18 -0.67 5.15 8.98
C VAL A 18 -1.90 5.77 9.65
N VAL A 19 -2.97 4.99 9.83
CA VAL A 19 -4.19 5.46 10.51
C VAL A 19 -3.86 5.91 11.94
N MET A 20 -3.12 5.10 12.71
CA MET A 20 -2.76 5.46 14.09
C MET A 20 -1.81 6.64 14.17
N LEU A 21 -0.86 6.78 13.24
CA LEU A 21 0.00 7.96 13.17
C LEU A 21 -0.79 9.24 12.91
N LEU A 22 -1.78 9.20 12.02
CA LEU A 22 -2.65 10.35 11.75
C LEU A 22 -3.50 10.73 12.96
N VAL A 23 -4.02 9.74 13.71
CA VAL A 23 -4.79 9.98 14.92
C VAL A 23 -3.90 10.53 16.04
N GLN A 24 -2.78 9.87 16.35
CA GLN A 24 -1.95 10.19 17.51
C GLN A 24 -1.08 11.42 17.31
N ASN A 25 -0.46 11.56 16.12
CA ASN A 25 0.51 12.63 15.86
C ASN A 25 -0.11 13.77 15.05
N GLY A 26 -1.08 13.46 14.19
CA GLY A 26 -1.78 14.45 13.36
C GLY A 26 -3.00 15.07 14.04
N GLY A 27 -3.51 14.49 15.13
CA GLY A 27 -4.71 14.95 15.82
C GLY A 27 -5.99 14.83 15.00
N PHE A 28 -5.98 14.05 13.92
CA PHE A 28 -7.16 13.82 13.08
C PHE A 28 -8.17 12.90 13.77
N ASP A 29 -9.45 13.14 13.53
CA ASP A 29 -10.51 12.21 13.91
C ASP A 29 -10.31 10.84 13.23
N ILE A 30 -10.70 9.77 13.92
CA ILE A 30 -10.51 8.40 13.44
C ILE A 30 -11.20 8.13 12.10
N GLY A 31 -12.34 8.77 11.83
CA GLY A 31 -13.03 8.65 10.54
C GLY A 31 -12.20 9.21 9.39
N ILE A 32 -11.59 10.38 9.59
CA ILE A 32 -10.72 11.03 8.59
C ILE A 32 -9.44 10.21 8.39
N ALA A 33 -8.83 9.74 9.48
CA ALA A 33 -7.62 8.92 9.43
C ALA A 33 -7.86 7.59 8.69
N LEU A 34 -9.00 6.93 8.92
CA LEU A 34 -9.40 5.72 8.19
C LEU A 34 -9.57 5.97 6.69
N LEU A 35 -10.24 7.07 6.34
CA LEU A 35 -10.42 7.47 4.93
C LEU A 35 -9.06 7.70 4.25
N ALA A 36 -8.14 8.39 4.91
CA ALA A 36 -6.79 8.61 4.42
C ALA A 36 -6.01 7.30 4.24
N GLY A 37 -6.08 6.39 5.22
CA GLY A 37 -5.45 5.06 5.13
C GLY A 37 -6.01 4.22 3.98
N LEU A 38 -7.32 4.28 3.75
CA LEU A 38 -7.98 3.56 2.65
C LEU A 38 -7.58 4.13 1.28
N VAL A 39 -7.54 5.46 1.15
CA VAL A 39 -7.05 6.13 -0.06
C VAL A 39 -5.60 5.74 -0.36
N LEU A 40 -4.75 5.67 0.67
CA LEU A 40 -3.37 5.23 0.50
C LEU A 40 -3.29 3.79 -0.02
N CYS A 41 -4.07 2.86 0.56
CA CYS A 41 -4.09 1.47 0.09
C CYS A 41 -4.55 1.35 -1.37
N ILE A 42 -5.57 2.10 -1.76
CA ILE A 42 -6.05 2.16 -3.15
C ILE A 42 -4.94 2.70 -4.06
N ALA A 43 -4.26 3.76 -3.67
CA ALA A 43 -3.17 4.34 -4.46
C ALA A 43 -2.04 3.32 -4.70
N ILE A 44 -1.63 2.59 -3.66
CA ILE A 44 -0.61 1.54 -3.77
C ILE A 44 -1.07 0.43 -4.74
N GLY A 45 -2.30 -0.06 -4.56
CA GLY A 45 -2.86 -1.09 -5.44
C GLY A 45 -2.98 -0.63 -6.89
N ALA A 46 -3.37 0.63 -7.11
CA ALA A 46 -3.48 1.23 -8.43
C ALA A 46 -2.10 1.35 -9.10
N ILE A 47 -1.07 1.79 -8.37
CA ILE A 47 0.30 1.87 -8.89
C ILE A 47 0.79 0.47 -9.31
N ASN A 48 0.64 -0.53 -8.44
CA ASN A 48 1.05 -1.90 -8.75
C ASN A 48 0.31 -2.45 -9.98
N GLY A 49 -1.01 -2.30 -10.01
CA GLY A 49 -1.83 -2.75 -11.13
C GLY A 49 -1.49 -2.04 -12.44
N LEU A 50 -1.20 -0.74 -12.40
CA LEU A 50 -0.86 0.04 -13.59
C LEU A 50 0.51 -0.35 -14.15
N ILE A 51 1.50 -0.61 -13.29
CA ILE A 51 2.81 -1.10 -13.71
C ILE A 51 2.68 -2.49 -14.35
N VAL A 52 1.94 -3.41 -13.73
CA VAL A 52 1.76 -4.77 -14.28
C VAL A 52 1.02 -4.72 -15.62
N THR A 53 -0.09 -3.99 -15.70
CA THR A 53 -0.95 -3.97 -16.89
C THR A 53 -0.40 -3.15 -18.05
N LYS A 54 0.22 -2.00 -17.78
CA LYS A 54 0.66 -1.05 -18.82
C LYS A 54 2.13 -1.20 -19.19
N ILE A 55 2.99 -1.51 -18.22
CA ILE A 55 4.44 -1.67 -18.44
C ILE A 55 4.80 -3.13 -18.74
N GLY A 56 3.94 -4.09 -18.35
CA GLY A 56 4.15 -5.51 -18.65
C GLY A 56 5.23 -6.16 -17.78
N ILE A 57 5.55 -5.57 -16.62
CA ILE A 57 6.47 -6.16 -15.64
C ILE A 57 5.72 -7.24 -14.86
N SER A 58 6.41 -8.35 -14.57
CA SER A 58 5.87 -9.42 -13.73
C SER A 58 5.46 -8.91 -12.34
N SER A 59 4.26 -9.27 -11.89
CA SER A 59 3.68 -8.90 -10.59
C SER A 59 4.58 -9.22 -9.39
N PHE A 60 5.38 -10.30 -9.47
CA PHE A 60 6.37 -10.62 -8.45
C PHE A 60 7.39 -9.49 -8.22
N LEU A 61 7.97 -8.96 -9.31
CA LEU A 61 8.97 -7.91 -9.23
C LEU A 61 8.35 -6.59 -8.75
N VAL A 62 7.18 -6.23 -9.29
CA VAL A 62 6.48 -4.99 -8.91
C VAL A 62 6.15 -4.99 -7.42
N THR A 63 5.64 -6.10 -6.90
CA THR A 63 5.20 -6.19 -5.51
C THR A 63 6.36 -6.35 -4.53
N LEU A 64 7.47 -6.99 -4.94
CA LEU A 64 8.74 -6.99 -4.18
C LEU A 64 9.28 -5.55 -4.06
N SER A 65 9.34 -4.81 -5.17
CA SER A 65 9.76 -3.40 -5.16
C SER A 65 8.85 -2.57 -4.26
N MET A 66 7.54 -2.77 -4.33
CA MET A 66 6.59 -2.04 -3.49
C MET A 66 6.74 -2.38 -2.01
N LEU A 67 7.03 -3.64 -1.67
CA LEU A 67 7.32 -4.06 -0.30
C LEU A 67 8.54 -3.33 0.26
N LEU A 68 9.61 -3.15 -0.54
CA LEU A 68 10.80 -2.40 -0.13
C LEU A 68 10.48 -0.91 0.11
N VAL A 69 9.68 -0.31 -0.78
CA VAL A 69 9.21 1.09 -0.61
C VAL A 69 8.38 1.24 0.66
N VAL A 70 7.43 0.34 0.91
CA VAL A 70 6.60 0.34 2.12
C VAL A 70 7.44 0.14 3.38
N ARG A 71 8.53 -0.64 3.30
CA ARG A 71 9.51 -0.78 4.39
C ARG A 71 10.44 0.42 4.55
N GLY A 72 10.50 1.34 3.57
CA GLY A 72 11.43 2.46 3.58
C GLY A 72 12.90 2.05 3.37
N ALA A 73 13.14 0.96 2.64
CA ALA A 73 14.47 0.44 2.32
C ALA A 73 15.07 1.04 1.03
#